data_AF-B4FXD0-F1
#
_entry.id   AF-B4FXD0-F1
#
_cell.length_a   1.000
_cell.length_b   1.000
_cell.length_c   1.000
_cell.angle_alpha   90.00
_cell.angle_beta   90.00
_cell.angle_gamma   90.00
#
_symmetry.space_group_name_H-M   'P 1'
#
loop_
_entity.id
_entity.type
_entity.pdbx_description
1 polymer ?
#
loop_
_entity_poly.entity_id
_entity_poly.type
_entity_poly.pdbx_seq_one_letter_code
_entity_poly.pdbx_strand_id
1 'polypeptide(L)'
;MQALKDQLIEAINHVHKVSEVHVFLAICRGFWDRMGQDVLSFLENRKENKAWYKGARVAISVLDDTFASQLQQLLGNTVPPKDLEPPRSIVEVRSILCKDAPRQKNSSFYY
;
A
#
# COMPACT_ATOMS: atom_id res chain seq x y z
N MET A 1 5.12 -3.14 13.76
CA MET A 1 5.19 -3.03 12.29
C MET A 1 6.23 -3.95 11.68
N GLN A 2 7.44 -4.08 12.25
CA GLN A 2 8.51 -4.88 11.66
C GLN A 2 8.16 -6.37 11.53
N ALA A 3 7.65 -7.00 12.60
CA ALA A 3 7.20 -8.40 12.54
C ALA A 3 6.11 -8.66 11.49
N LEU A 4 5.17 -7.72 11.32
CA LEU A 4 4.13 -7.81 10.29
C LEU A 4 4.73 -7.71 8.88
N LYS A 5 5.71 -6.81 8.71
CA LYS A 5 6.43 -6.65 7.44
C LYS A 5 7.21 -7.94 7.10
N ASP A 6 7.90 -8.52 8.07
CA ASP A 6 8.67 -9.75 7.87
C ASP A 6 7.75 -10.93 7.50
N GLN A 7 6.63 -11.09 8.21
CA GLN A 7 5.61 -12.08 7.87
C GLN A 7 5.02 -11.86 6.47
N LEU A 8 4.78 -10.61 6.08
CA LEU A 8 4.26 -10.27 4.76
C LEU A 8 5.27 -10.62 3.67
N ILE A 9 6.55 -10.31 3.89
CA ILE A 9 7.64 -10.65 2.95
C ILE A 9 7.76 -12.17 2.81
N GLU A 10 7.71 -12.92 3.91
CA GLU A 10 7.79 -14.37 3.87
C GLU A 10 6.60 -14.99 3.13
N ALA A 11 5.38 -14.49 3.39
CA ALA A 11 4.18 -14.92 2.68
C ALA A 11 4.28 -14.62 1.17
N ILE A 12 4.71 -13.41 0.79
CA ILE A 12 4.90 -13.02 -0.62
C ILE A 12 5.91 -13.95 -1.30
N ASN A 13 7.05 -14.22 -0.65
CA ASN A 13 8.07 -15.11 -1.20
C ASN A 13 7.57 -16.56 -1.33
N HIS A 14 6.77 -17.03 -0.38
CA HIS A 14 6.19 -18.37 -0.45
C HIS A 14 5.21 -18.48 -1.62
N VAL A 15 4.29 -17.52 -1.76
CA VAL A 15 3.31 -17.49 -2.87
C VAL A 15 4.03 -17.39 -4.22
N HIS A 16 5.11 -16.60 -4.31
CA HIS A 16 5.93 -16.51 -5.52
C HIS A 16 6.58 -17.85 -5.91
N LYS A 17 6.99 -18.66 -4.93
CA LYS A 17 7.62 -19.97 -5.20
C LYS A 17 6.64 -21.03 -5.69
N VAL A 18 5.38 -20.96 -5.27
CA VAL A 18 4.36 -22.00 -5.53
C VAL A 18 3.38 -21.62 -6.64
N SER A 19 3.44 -20.39 -7.15
CA SER A 19 2.47 -19.86 -8.12
C SER A 19 3.15 -19.40 -9.39
N GLU A 20 2.48 -19.54 -10.52
CA GLU A 20 2.90 -18.87 -11.75
C GLU A 20 2.82 -17.34 -11.60
N VAL A 21 3.68 -16.62 -12.33
CA VAL A 21 3.82 -15.14 -12.25
C VAL A 21 2.48 -14.40 -12.31
N HIS A 22 1.58 -14.80 -13.20
CA HIS A 22 0.27 -14.17 -13.35
C HIS A 22 -0.66 -14.43 -12.15
N VAL A 23 -0.60 -15.64 -11.57
CA VAL A 23 -1.38 -16.01 -10.38
C VAL A 23 -0.83 -15.29 -9.15
N PHE A 24 0.49 -15.24 -9.00
CA PHE A 24 1.16 -14.47 -7.94
C PHE A 24 0.77 -12.99 -8.00
N LEU A 25 0.82 -12.36 -9.17
CA LEU A 25 0.39 -10.98 -9.37
C LEU A 25 -1.07 -10.75 -8.97
N ALA A 26 -1.98 -11.62 -9.43
CA ALA A 26 -3.39 -11.50 -9.11
C ALA A 26 -3.63 -11.60 -7.60
N ILE A 27 -2.93 -12.50 -6.90
CA ILE A 27 -3.00 -12.65 -5.45
C ILE A 27 -2.46 -11.40 -4.74
N CYS A 28 -1.26 -10.93 -5.09
CA CYS A 28 -0.66 -9.74 -4.49
C CYS A 28 -1.53 -8.50 -4.70
N ARG A 29 -2.06 -8.29 -5.91
CA ARG A 29 -3.00 -7.19 -6.19
C ARG A 29 -4.30 -7.33 -5.41
N GLY A 30 -4.85 -8.53 -5.30
CA GLY A 30 -6.06 -8.79 -4.53
C GLY A 30 -5.89 -8.45 -3.06
N PHE A 31 -4.77 -8.86 -2.45
CA PHE A 31 -4.46 -8.51 -1.06
C PHE A 31 -4.23 -7.01 -0.88
N TRP A 32 -3.48 -6.40 -1.79
CA TRP A 32 -3.21 -4.96 -1.75
C TRP A 32 -4.49 -4.14 -1.86
N ASP A 33 -5.40 -4.52 -2.76
CA ASP A 33 -6.69 -3.84 -2.92
C ASP A 33 -7.61 -4.06 -1.72
N ARG A 34 -7.66 -5.30 -1.21
CA ARG A 34 -8.49 -5.60 -0.03
C ARG A 34 -8.03 -4.83 1.20
N MET A 35 -6.72 -4.73 1.43
CA MET A 35 -6.18 -3.90 2.52
C MET A 35 -6.53 -2.43 2.34
N GLY A 36 -6.46 -1.91 1.11
CA GLY A 36 -6.91 -0.54 0.81
C GLY A 36 -8.37 -0.32 1.18
N GLN A 37 -9.26 -1.23 0.77
CA GLN A 37 -10.69 -1.18 1.10
C GLN A 37 -10.95 -1.28 2.62
N ASP A 38 -10.26 -2.17 3.32
CA ASP A 38 -10.41 -2.33 4.77
C ASP A 38 -10.02 -1.04 5.50
N VAL A 39 -8.97 -0.34 5.05
CA VAL A 39 -8.61 0.96 5.63
C VAL A 39 -9.58 2.08 5.21
N LEU A 40 -10.11 2.09 3.99
CA LEU A 40 -11.19 3.03 3.62
C LEU A 40 -12.39 2.87 4.54
N SER A 41 -12.89 1.65 4.71
CA SER A 41 -14.00 1.32 5.61
C SER A 41 -13.69 1.72 7.06
N PHE A 42 -12.45 1.53 7.51
CA PHE A 42 -12.01 1.98 8.83
C PHE A 42 -12.05 3.51 8.97
N LEU A 43 -11.60 4.25 7.95
CA LEU A 43 -11.58 5.71 7.94
C LEU A 43 -13.00 6.29 7.86
N GLU A 44 -13.89 5.68 7.09
CA GLU A 44 -15.30 6.09 7.00
C GLU A 44 -16.04 5.91 8.33
N ASN A 45 -15.83 4.77 9.00
CA ASN A 45 -16.48 4.44 10.27
C ASN A 45 -15.95 5.25 11.46
N ARG A 46 -14.76 5.87 11.37
CA ARG A 46 -14.08 6.53 12.50
C ARG A 46 -13.65 7.97 12.21
N LYS A 47 -14.47 8.71 11.45
CA LYS A 47 -14.22 10.08 10.99
C LYS A 47 -13.76 11.10 12.04
N GLU A 48 -14.04 10.89 13.32
CA GLU A 48 -13.78 11.88 14.38
C GLU A 48 -12.39 11.78 15.03
N ASN A 49 -11.65 10.68 14.79
CA ASN A 49 -10.48 10.36 15.62
C ASN A 49 -9.14 10.66 14.91
N LYS A 50 -8.73 11.93 14.89
CA LYS A 50 -7.52 12.45 14.19
C LYS A 50 -6.22 11.69 14.49
N ALA A 51 -6.06 11.12 15.68
CA ALA A 51 -4.88 10.32 16.02
C ALA A 51 -4.75 9.06 15.16
N TRP A 52 -5.88 8.46 14.75
CA TRP A 52 -5.92 7.26 13.92
C TRP A 52 -5.57 7.53 12.47
N TYR A 53 -5.84 8.73 11.96
CA TYR A 53 -5.41 9.14 10.61
C TYR A 53 -3.89 9.12 10.46
N LYS A 54 -3.16 9.55 11.50
CA LYS A 54 -1.70 9.54 11.49
C LYS A 54 -1.16 8.10 11.51
N GLY A 55 -1.74 7.23 12.34
CA GLY A 55 -1.38 5.81 12.40
C GLY A 55 -1.71 5.06 11.11
N ALA A 56 -2.91 5.26 10.55
CA ALA A 56 -3.34 4.68 9.29
C ALA A 56 -2.44 5.12 8.13
N ARG A 57 -2.00 6.39 8.12
CA ARG A 57 -1.07 6.91 7.09
C ARG A 57 0.26 6.18 7.13
N VAL A 58 0.84 5.99 8.31
CA VAL A 58 2.10 5.25 8.45
C VAL A 58 1.92 3.79 8.06
N ALA A 59 0.84 3.14 8.50
CA ALA A 59 0.57 1.74 8.18
C ALA A 59 0.44 1.52 6.66
N ILE A 60 -0.33 2.35 5.98
CA ILE A 60 -0.51 2.25 4.52
C ILE A 60 0.75 2.56 3.76
N SER A 61 1.53 3.57 4.18
CA SER A 61 2.81 3.86 3.52
C SER A 61 3.73 2.65 3.57
N VAL A 62 3.85 2.01 4.75
CA VAL A 62 4.71 0.83 4.91
C VAL A 62 4.21 -0.36 4.09
N LEU A 63 2.88 -0.56 4.02
CA LEU A 63 2.30 -1.64 3.21
C LEU A 63 2.52 -1.40 1.71
N ASP A 64 2.22 -0.19 1.24
CA ASP A 64 2.41 0.21 -0.16
C ASP A 64 3.87 0.05 -0.59
N ASP A 65 4.80 0.56 0.22
CA ASP A 65 6.24 0.44 -0.04
C ASP A 65 6.68 -1.04 -0.04
N THR A 66 6.09 -1.88 0.81
CA THR A 66 6.43 -3.31 0.87
C THR A 66 5.93 -4.05 -0.37
N PHE A 67 4.67 -3.86 -0.79
CA PHE A 67 4.16 -4.47 -2.00
C PHE A 67 4.89 -3.96 -3.25
N ALA A 68 5.11 -2.65 -3.36
CA ALA A 68 5.86 -2.06 -4.47
C ALA A 68 7.28 -2.61 -4.54
N SER A 69 8.02 -2.64 -3.42
CA SER A 69 9.39 -3.15 -3.39
C SER A 69 9.45 -4.64 -3.71
N GLN A 70 8.56 -5.46 -3.14
CA GLN A 70 8.59 -6.91 -3.37
C GLN A 70 8.16 -7.27 -4.79
N LEU A 71 7.13 -6.64 -5.33
CA LEU A 71 6.71 -6.84 -6.70
C LEU A 71 7.78 -6.36 -7.68
N GLN A 72 8.40 -5.21 -7.44
CA GLN A 72 9.51 -4.73 -8.26
C GLN A 72 10.74 -5.65 -8.18
N GLN A 73 11.09 -6.15 -6.99
CA GLN A 73 12.23 -7.06 -6.80
C GLN A 73 12.02 -8.41 -7.50
N LEU A 74 10.81 -8.96 -7.44
CA LEU A 74 10.50 -10.29 -7.98
C LEU A 74 10.10 -10.25 -9.46
N LEU A 75 9.47 -9.16 -9.92
CA LEU A 75 8.83 -9.08 -11.23
C LEU A 75 9.23 -7.87 -12.09
N GLY A 76 10.13 -7.01 -11.60
CA GLY A 76 10.46 -5.73 -12.25
C GLY A 76 11.00 -5.84 -13.69
N ASN A 77 11.50 -7.01 -14.08
CA ASN A 77 12.01 -7.27 -15.44
C ASN A 77 11.07 -8.14 -16.30
N THR A 78 9.99 -8.66 -15.73
CA THR A 78 9.12 -9.69 -16.34
C THR A 78 7.70 -9.21 -16.60
N VAL A 79 7.28 -8.09 -15.99
CA VAL A 79 5.87 -7.67 -15.97
C VAL A 79 5.74 -6.21 -16.37
N PRO A 80 4.69 -5.81 -17.12
CA PRO A 80 4.48 -4.43 -17.51
C PRO A 80 4.33 -3.50 -16.29
N PRO A 81 4.85 -2.27 -16.33
CA PRO A 81 4.74 -1.31 -15.23
C PRO A 81 3.29 -1.01 -14.84
N LYS A 82 2.34 -1.13 -15.77
CA LYS A 82 0.90 -1.01 -15.50
C LYS A 82 0.37 -2.05 -14.52
N ASP A 83 1.00 -3.22 -14.42
CA ASP A 83 0.61 -4.26 -13.49
C ASP A 83 1.26 -4.14 -12.11
N LEU A 84 2.25 -3.25 -12.00
CA LEU A 84 2.94 -2.86 -10.78
C LEU A 84 2.34 -1.61 -10.13
N GLU A 85 1.33 -0.98 -10.76
CA GLU A 85 0.67 0.20 -10.20
C GLU A 85 -0.23 -0.15 -9.00
N PRO A 86 -0.24 0.71 -7.97
CA PRO A 86 -1.07 0.53 -6.78
C PRO A 86 -2.57 0.53 -7.14
N PRO A 87 -3.38 -0.30 -6.47
CA PRO A 87 -4.83 -0.35 -6.68
C PRO A 87 -5.52 0.99 -6.39
N ARG A 88 -6.70 1.21 -7.00
CA ARG A 88 -7.49 2.44 -6.81
C ARG A 88 -7.83 2.71 -5.34
N SER A 89 -8.14 1.66 -4.58
CA SER A 89 -8.43 1.76 -3.15
C SER A 89 -7.28 2.44 -2.39
N ILE A 90 -6.04 2.09 -2.69
CA ILE A 90 -4.85 2.64 -2.03
C ILE A 90 -4.60 4.10 -2.43
N VAL A 91 -4.80 4.42 -3.71
CA VAL A 91 -4.75 5.81 -4.20
C VAL A 91 -5.79 6.67 -3.50
N GLU A 92 -6.99 6.13 -3.29
CA GLU A 92 -8.08 6.82 -2.60
C GLU A 92 -7.78 7.01 -1.11
N VAL A 93 -7.26 5.98 -0.43
CA VAL A 93 -6.87 6.14 0.98
C VAL A 93 -5.77 7.20 1.10
N ARG A 94 -4.78 7.20 0.21
CA ARG A 94 -3.75 8.25 0.17
C ARG A 94 -4.38 9.64 0.03
N SER A 95 -5.38 9.79 -0.84
CA SER A 95 -6.08 11.06 -1.02
C SER A 95 -6.79 11.52 0.27
N ILE A 96 -7.52 10.63 0.95
CA ILE A 96 -8.22 10.93 2.20
C ILE A 96 -7.21 11.29 3.30
N LEU A 97 -6.18 10.46 3.47
CA LEU A 97 -5.18 10.66 4.49
C LEU A 97 -4.32 11.90 4.24
N CYS A 98 -4.06 12.28 2.98
CA CYS A 98 -3.34 13.52 2.64
C CYS A 98 -4.20 14.78 2.73
N LYS A 99 -5.53 14.69 2.52
CA LYS A 99 -6.46 15.83 2.68
C LYS A 99 -6.50 16.36 4.12
N ASP A 100 -6.33 15.50 5.12
CA ASP A 100 -6.31 15.87 6.54
C ASP A 100 -4.92 16.24 7.08
N ALA A 101 -3.90 16.32 6.23
CA ALA A 101 -2.68 17.02 6.63
C ALA A 101 -3.04 18.50 6.84
N PRO A 102 -2.74 19.13 8.00
CA PRO A 102 -2.74 20.58 8.04
C PRO A 102 -1.82 21.01 6.90
N ARG A 103 -2.38 21.77 5.96
CA ARG A 103 -1.64 22.42 4.89
C ARG A 103 -0.55 23.24 5.59
N GLN A 104 0.62 22.67 5.79
CA GLN A 104 1.80 23.43 6.14
C GLN A 104 2.11 24.26 4.90
N LYS A 105 1.48 25.44 4.84
CA LYS A 105 2.10 26.61 4.26
C LYS A 105 3.45 26.75 4.97
N ASN A 106 4.50 26.21 4.37
CA ASN A 106 5.89 26.63 4.46
C ASN A 106 6.52 26.12 3.17
N SER A 107 6.36 26.90 2.11
CA SER A 107 7.41 27.77 1.59
C SER A 107 8.37 27.00 0.67
N SER A 108 8.24 27.28 -0.63
CA SER A 108 9.31 27.31 -1.63
C SER A 108 10.41 26.26 -1.51
N PHE A 109 10.35 25.23 -2.36
CA PHE A 109 11.57 24.70 -2.98
C PHE A 109 11.31 24.44 -4.46
N TYR A 110 11.91 25.32 -5.27
CA TYR A 110 12.21 25.10 -6.68
C TYR A 110 13.31 24.04 -6.78
N TYR A 111 13.19 23.13 -7.74
CA TYR A 111 14.31 22.54 -8.47
C TYR A 111 13.88 22.36 -9.93
#